data_AF-B9EYI0-F1
#
_entry.id   AF-B9EYI0-F1
#
_cell.length_a   1.000
_cell.length_b   1.000
_cell.length_c   1.000
_cell.angle_alpha   90.00
_cell.angle_beta   90.00
_cell.angle_gamma   90.00
#
_symmetry.space_group_name_H-M   'P 1'
#
loop_
_entity.id
_entity.type
_entity.pdbx_description
1 polymer ?
#
loop_
_entity_poly.entity_id
_entity_poly.type
_entity_poly.pdbx_seq_one_letter_code
_entity_poly.pdbx_strand_id
1 'polypeptide(L)'
;MTPKVLFQLKMHALFHWSSFGFLMPVGIILARMSSKSKSGRSIRVLFYCHVISQIAAVLLATGGAALSLMNFENSFSNSHQRVGLALYGFMWLQPLIGFFRPERGVKVRSLWYFLHWLLGIAICATGITNVYIGLHTYHERTTKSVKLWTGLLTFELSLLLFFYLLIDRWSYMMKQGNAPIEQLRPTDNRKTYPTTLRKELGMVQE
;
A
#
# COMPACT_ATOMS: atom_id res chain seq x y z
N MET A 1 24.33 12.20 -25.00
CA MET A 1 24.28 11.23 -23.88
C MET A 1 25.00 9.96 -24.31
N THR A 2 25.95 9.45 -23.51
CA THR A 2 26.74 8.27 -23.89
C THR A 2 25.93 6.97 -23.72
N PRO A 3 26.28 5.87 -24.43
CA PRO A 3 25.61 4.57 -24.27
C PRO A 3 25.64 4.05 -22.82
N LYS A 4 26.75 4.30 -22.10
CA LYS A 4 26.91 3.95 -20.68
C LYS A 4 25.89 4.66 -19.80
N VAL A 5 25.76 5.99 -19.94
CA VAL A 5 24.78 6.78 -19.16
C VAL A 5 23.35 6.37 -19.49
N LEU A 6 23.06 6.09 -20.77
CA LEU A 6 21.74 5.60 -21.18
C LEU A 6 21.41 4.24 -20.54
N PHE A 7 22.37 3.32 -20.49
CA PHE A 7 22.19 2.03 -19.81
C PHE A 7 21.94 2.22 -18.31
N GLN A 8 22.71 3.09 -17.66
CA GLN A 8 22.54 3.39 -16.24
C GLN A 8 21.17 4.03 -15.95
N LEU A 9 20.67 4.93 -16.81
CA LEU A 9 19.32 5.48 -16.67
C LEU A 9 18.23 4.40 -16.75
N LYS A 10 18.38 3.43 -17.65
CA LYS A 10 17.44 2.30 -17.75
C LYS A 10 17.48 1.43 -16.50
N MET A 11 18.67 1.13 -15.98
CA MET A 11 18.82 0.36 -14.74
C MET A 11 18.26 1.09 -13.52
N HIS A 12 18.48 2.41 -13.43
CA HIS A 12 17.89 3.26 -12.38
C HIS A 12 16.35 3.19 -12.43
N ALA A 13 15.78 3.37 -13.62
CA ALA A 13 14.33 3.27 -13.82
C ALA A 13 13.79 1.87 -13.47
N LEU A 14 14.48 0.81 -13.90
CA LEU A 14 14.10 -0.57 -13.60
C LEU A 14 14.12 -0.84 -12.10
N PHE A 15 15.17 -0.44 -11.39
CA PHE A 15 15.29 -0.64 -9.95
C PHE A 15 14.18 0.08 -9.17
N HIS A 16 13.85 1.32 -9.55
CA HIS A 16 12.78 2.07 -8.89
C HIS A 16 11.38 1.57 -9.25
N TRP A 17 11.17 1.08 -10.48
CA TRP A 17 9.94 0.37 -10.82
C TRP A 17 9.80 -0.88 -9.96
N SER A 18 10.77 -1.80 -10.01
CA SER A 18 10.71 -3.05 -9.25
C SER A 18 10.53 -2.82 -7.76
N SER A 19 11.14 -1.76 -7.21
CA SER A 19 10.98 -1.38 -5.81
C SER A 19 9.62 -0.71 -5.52
N PHE A 20 9.44 0.55 -5.93
CA PHE A 20 8.29 1.38 -5.55
C PHE A 20 7.03 1.03 -6.33
N GLY A 21 7.17 0.66 -7.61
CA GLY A 21 6.05 0.29 -8.47
C GLY A 21 5.47 -1.10 -8.17
N PHE A 22 6.31 -2.03 -7.71
CA PHE A 22 5.89 -3.43 -7.56
C PHE A 22 6.07 -4.00 -6.14
N LEU A 23 7.30 -4.15 -5.64
CA LEU A 23 7.57 -4.87 -4.39
C LEU A 23 7.00 -4.18 -3.14
N MET A 24 7.01 -2.84 -3.10
CA MET A 24 6.42 -2.10 -1.98
C MET A 24 4.88 -2.26 -1.90
N PRO A 25 4.13 -2.07 -3.01
CA PRO A 25 2.70 -2.40 -3.04
C PRO A 25 2.41 -3.85 -2.66
N VAL A 26 3.17 -4.81 -3.20
CA VAL A 26 3.03 -6.24 -2.84
C VAL A 26 3.25 -6.44 -1.34
N GLY A 27 4.29 -5.83 -0.77
CA GLY A 27 4.52 -5.83 0.67
C GLY A 27 3.31 -5.33 1.46
N ILE A 28 2.71 -4.22 1.06
CA ILE A 28 1.51 -3.66 1.71
C ILE A 28 0.32 -4.62 1.62
N ILE A 29 0.10 -5.23 0.44
CA ILE A 29 -0.95 -6.24 0.23
C ILE A 29 -0.73 -7.44 1.16
N LEU A 30 0.50 -7.96 1.26
CA LEU A 30 0.83 -9.09 2.14
C LEU A 30 0.57 -8.77 3.61
N ALA A 31 0.95 -7.58 4.09
CA ALA A 31 0.65 -7.12 5.44
C ALA A 31 -0.87 -7.02 5.67
N ARG A 32 -1.61 -6.52 4.69
CA ARG A 32 -3.08 -6.44 4.75
C ARG A 32 -3.71 -7.82 4.81
N MET A 33 -3.28 -8.77 3.98
CA MET A 33 -3.72 -10.18 4.04
C MET A 33 -3.42 -10.80 5.40
N SER A 34 -2.22 -10.56 5.94
CA SER A 34 -1.85 -11.02 7.28
C SER A 34 -2.82 -10.51 8.34
N SER A 35 -3.29 -9.26 8.25
CA SER A 35 -4.23 -8.69 9.22
C SER A 35 -5.63 -9.28 9.17
N LYS A 36 -6.04 -9.84 8.02
CA LYS A 36 -7.37 -10.45 7.80
C LYS A 36 -7.38 -11.97 8.02
N SER A 37 -6.20 -12.59 8.10
CA SER A 37 -6.09 -14.04 8.26
C SER A 37 -6.50 -14.50 9.67
N LYS A 38 -7.25 -15.61 9.74
CA LYS A 38 -7.66 -16.25 11.01
C LYS A 38 -6.66 -17.31 11.49
N SER A 39 -5.77 -17.78 10.61
CA SER A 39 -4.81 -18.83 10.91
C SER A 39 -3.49 -18.24 11.41
N GLY A 40 -3.07 -18.62 12.62
CA GLY A 40 -1.80 -18.17 13.21
C GLY A 40 -0.58 -18.48 12.33
N ARG A 41 -0.59 -19.62 11.63
CA ARG A 41 0.46 -20.01 10.67
C ARG A 41 0.49 -19.06 9.48
N SER A 42 -0.66 -18.80 8.87
CA SER A 42 -0.78 -17.90 7.71
C SER A 42 -0.40 -16.46 8.06
N ILE A 43 -0.78 -15.96 9.24
CA ILE A 43 -0.34 -14.66 9.75
C ILE A 43 1.18 -14.57 9.76
N ARG A 44 1.87 -15.60 10.29
CA ARG A 44 3.33 -15.62 10.39
C ARG A 44 3.99 -15.65 9.00
N VAL A 45 3.52 -16.52 8.10
CA VAL A 45 4.06 -16.63 6.74
C VAL A 45 3.89 -15.31 5.98
N LEU A 46 2.69 -14.74 5.97
CA LEU A 46 2.40 -13.49 5.26
C LEU A 46 3.22 -12.31 5.84
N PHE A 47 3.43 -12.28 7.16
CA PHE A 47 4.30 -11.30 7.78
C PHE A 47 5.76 -11.43 7.32
N TYR A 48 6.31 -12.65 7.24
CA TYR A 48 7.67 -12.84 6.72
C TYR A 48 7.76 -12.50 5.23
N CYS A 49 6.78 -12.89 4.41
CA CYS A 49 6.74 -12.49 3.01
C CYS A 49 6.71 -10.96 2.86
N HIS A 50 5.94 -10.25 3.70
CA HIS A 50 5.96 -8.79 3.75
C HIS A 50 7.39 -8.28 4.03
N VAL A 51 8.03 -8.75 5.11
CA VAL A 51 9.38 -8.29 5.50
C VAL A 51 10.39 -8.55 4.39
N ILE A 52 10.41 -9.75 3.80
CA ILE A 52 11.33 -10.12 2.72
C ILE A 52 11.11 -9.23 1.48
N SER A 53 9.84 -9.02 1.09
CA SER A 53 9.49 -8.13 -0.01
C SER A 53 9.97 -6.69 0.23
N GLN A 54 9.79 -6.17 1.45
CA GLN A 54 10.23 -4.81 1.80
C GLN A 54 11.76 -4.68 1.86
N ILE A 55 12.48 -5.69 2.35
CA ILE A 55 13.95 -5.70 2.30
C ILE A 55 14.42 -5.66 0.85
N ALA A 56 13.88 -6.51 -0.02
CA ALA A 56 14.22 -6.52 -1.44
C ALA A 56 13.92 -5.17 -2.11
N ALA A 57 12.77 -4.57 -1.80
CA ALA A 57 12.41 -3.24 -2.31
C ALA A 57 13.40 -2.15 -1.88
N VAL A 58 13.77 -2.10 -0.60
CA VAL A 58 14.72 -1.11 -0.06
C VAL A 58 16.11 -1.29 -0.67
N LEU A 59 16.57 -2.53 -0.87
CA LEU A 59 17.85 -2.81 -1.51
C LEU A 59 17.86 -2.34 -2.97
N LEU A 60 16.81 -2.63 -3.75
CA LEU A 60 16.69 -2.17 -5.13
C LEU A 60 16.62 -0.63 -5.21
N ALA A 61 15.82 0.01 -4.38
CA ALA A 61 15.75 1.48 -4.33
C ALA A 61 17.09 2.10 -3.93
N THR A 62 17.84 1.46 -3.04
CA THR A 62 19.20 1.88 -2.67
C THR A 62 20.17 1.74 -3.83
N GLY A 63 20.11 0.62 -4.58
CA GLY A 63 20.89 0.47 -5.81
C GLY A 63 20.56 1.54 -6.84
N GLY A 64 19.27 1.88 -7.01
CA GLY A 64 18.82 2.92 -7.94
C GLY A 64 19.30 4.31 -7.53
N ALA A 65 19.20 4.64 -6.23
CA ALA A 65 19.69 5.89 -5.68
C ALA A 65 21.22 6.00 -5.81
N ALA A 66 21.98 4.95 -5.47
CA ALA A 66 23.42 4.92 -5.62
C ALA A 66 23.85 5.13 -7.08
N LEU A 67 23.16 4.47 -8.02
CA LEU A 67 23.41 4.64 -9.45
C LEU A 67 23.23 6.10 -9.88
N SER A 68 22.19 6.77 -9.37
CA SER A 68 21.92 8.18 -9.64
C SER A 68 22.98 9.11 -9.04
N LEU A 69 23.33 8.91 -7.78
CA LEU A 69 24.28 9.76 -7.06
C LEU A 69 25.70 9.65 -7.62
N MET A 70 26.10 8.46 -8.06
CA MET A 70 27.48 8.20 -8.51
C MET A 70 27.70 8.53 -10.00
N ASN A 71 26.65 8.50 -10.84
CA ASN A 71 26.83 8.51 -12.29
C ASN A 71 26.06 9.61 -13.02
N PHE A 72 25.12 10.30 -12.38
CA PHE A 72 24.32 11.34 -13.03
C PHE A 72 24.67 12.73 -12.50
N GLU A 73 24.44 13.74 -13.33
CA GLU A 73 24.49 15.13 -12.90
C GLU A 73 23.25 15.46 -12.04
N ASN A 74 23.51 15.69 -10.76
CA ASN A 74 22.50 15.99 -9.75
C ASN A 74 22.45 17.50 -9.46
N SER A 75 21.89 18.27 -10.40
CA SER A 75 21.66 19.70 -10.22
C SER A 75 20.44 20.02 -9.33
N PHE A 76 19.60 19.02 -9.01
CA PHE A 76 18.39 19.13 -8.19
C PHE A 76 17.39 20.20 -8.67
N SER A 77 17.49 20.62 -9.93
CA SER A 77 16.62 21.65 -10.52
C SER A 77 15.23 21.11 -10.85
N ASN A 78 15.09 19.80 -11.07
CA ASN A 78 13.79 19.16 -11.32
C ASN A 78 13.17 18.57 -10.04
N SER A 79 11.84 18.45 -10.05
CA SER A 79 11.06 17.89 -8.95
C SER A 79 11.40 16.44 -8.65
N HIS A 80 11.66 15.62 -9.69
CA HIS A 80 12.01 14.21 -9.56
C HIS A 80 13.22 13.97 -8.64
N GLN A 81 14.30 14.74 -8.83
CA GLN A 81 15.52 14.62 -8.02
C GLN A 81 15.28 15.05 -6.56
N ARG A 82 14.58 16.16 -6.34
CA ARG A 82 14.31 16.65 -4.97
C ARG A 82 13.39 15.71 -4.19
N VAL A 83 12.29 15.28 -4.82
CA VAL A 83 11.35 14.33 -4.22
C VAL A 83 12.03 12.98 -4.01
N GLY A 84 12.80 12.49 -4.99
CA GLY A 84 13.54 11.24 -4.88
C GLY A 84 14.54 11.22 -3.73
N LEU A 85 15.29 12.31 -3.52
CA LEU A 85 16.24 12.42 -2.40
C LEU A 85 15.52 12.40 -1.05
N ALA A 86 14.45 13.19 -0.89
CA ALA A 86 13.66 13.20 0.34
C ALA A 86 13.02 11.82 0.61
N LEU A 87 12.46 11.20 -0.42
CA LEU A 87 11.87 9.88 -0.36
C LEU A 87 12.87 8.82 0.11
N TYR A 88 14.13 8.89 -0.33
CA TYR A 88 15.17 7.97 0.10
C TYR A 88 15.42 8.02 1.62
N GLY A 89 15.44 9.23 2.20
CA GLY A 89 15.56 9.40 3.65
C GLY A 89 14.38 8.79 4.41
N PHE A 90 13.14 9.10 4.01
CA PHE A 90 11.95 8.54 4.66
C PHE A 90 11.80 7.03 4.45
N MET A 91 12.25 6.51 3.30
CA MET A 91 12.25 5.08 3.02
C MET A 91 13.09 4.30 4.04
N TRP A 92 14.26 4.80 4.45
CA TRP A 92 15.09 4.15 5.47
C TRP A 92 14.54 4.29 6.89
N LEU A 93 13.75 5.33 7.16
CA LEU A 93 13.05 5.46 8.44
C LEU A 93 12.04 4.34 8.67
N GLN A 94 11.43 3.81 7.60
CA GLN A 94 10.45 2.74 7.68
C GLN A 94 10.96 1.43 8.32
N PRO A 95 12.05 0.80 7.83
CA PRO A 95 12.59 -0.41 8.46
C PRO A 95 13.11 -0.14 9.87
N LEU A 96 13.64 1.06 10.17
CA LEU A 96 14.03 1.44 11.53
C LEU A 96 12.82 1.44 12.49
N ILE A 97 11.72 2.09 12.09
CA ILE A 97 10.46 2.03 12.85
C ILE A 97 9.96 0.58 12.96
N GLY A 98 10.09 -0.19 11.88
CA GLY A 98 9.75 -1.61 11.82
C GLY A 98 10.51 -2.46 12.84
N PHE A 99 11.80 -2.16 13.04
CA PHE A 99 12.67 -2.84 13.99
C PHE A 99 12.27 -2.57 15.44
N PHE A 100 11.90 -1.33 15.77
CA PHE A 100 11.42 -0.94 17.11
C PHE A 100 9.92 -1.27 17.35
N ARG A 101 9.42 -2.34 16.74
CA ARG A 101 8.03 -2.78 16.87
C ARG A 101 7.70 -3.17 18.33
N PRO A 102 6.75 -2.50 19.00
CA PRO A 102 6.38 -2.85 20.37
C PRO A 102 5.67 -4.21 20.48
N GLU A 103 5.73 -4.84 21.66
CA GLU A 103 5.02 -6.09 21.95
C GLU A 103 3.49 -5.95 21.85
N ARG A 104 2.77 -7.07 21.71
CA ARG A 104 1.30 -7.05 21.67
C ARG A 104 0.73 -6.72 23.05
N GLY A 105 -0.36 -5.96 23.09
CA GLY A 105 -1.09 -5.63 24.34
C GLY A 105 -0.76 -4.26 24.94
N VAL A 106 0.32 -3.60 24.51
CA VAL A 106 0.66 -2.24 24.99
C VAL A 106 -0.01 -1.15 24.14
N LYS A 107 -0.47 -0.07 24.78
CA LYS A 107 -1.16 1.06 24.10
C LYS A 107 -0.31 1.70 23.00
N VAL A 108 1.00 1.82 23.23
CA VAL A 108 1.96 2.39 22.26
C VAL A 108 2.00 1.62 20.93
N ARG A 109 1.65 0.32 20.92
CA ARG A 109 1.61 -0.48 19.70
C ARG A 109 0.58 0.03 18.70
N SER A 110 -0.55 0.57 19.16
CA SER A 110 -1.57 1.13 18.28
C SER A 110 -1.05 2.38 17.55
N LEU A 111 -0.40 3.28 18.31
CA LEU A 111 0.23 4.48 17.75
C LEU A 111 1.35 4.10 16.78
N TRP A 112 2.25 3.18 17.17
CA TRP A 112 3.29 2.65 16.30
C TRP A 112 2.71 2.09 15.01
N TYR A 113 1.65 1.27 15.09
CA TYR A 113 1.03 0.67 13.92
C TYR A 113 0.45 1.72 12.99
N PHE A 114 -0.27 2.72 13.53
CA PHE A 114 -0.83 3.81 12.75
C PHE A 114 0.27 4.62 12.02
N LEU A 115 1.32 5.02 12.74
CA LEU A 115 2.43 5.79 12.16
C LEU A 115 3.20 4.98 11.12
N HIS A 116 3.53 3.73 11.42
CA HIS A 116 4.23 2.83 10.50
C HIS A 116 3.40 2.57 9.24
N TRP A 117 2.10 2.33 9.39
CA TRP A 117 1.19 2.14 8.27
C TRP A 117 1.05 3.41 7.42
N LEU A 118 0.77 4.56 8.04
CA LEU A 118 0.56 5.84 7.33
C LEU A 118 1.81 6.26 6.57
N LEU A 119 2.98 6.21 7.22
CA LEU A 119 4.25 6.54 6.58
C LEU A 119 4.57 5.56 5.44
N GLY A 120 4.29 4.27 5.62
CA GLY A 120 4.52 3.25 4.59
C GLY A 120 3.68 3.51 3.32
N ILE A 121 2.40 3.86 3.49
CA ILE A 121 1.52 4.24 2.38
C ILE A 121 2.01 5.53 1.71
N ALA A 122 2.41 6.54 2.50
CA ALA A 122 2.92 7.80 1.98
C ALA A 122 4.19 7.61 1.13
N ILE A 123 5.14 6.79 1.60
CA ILE A 123 6.38 6.43 0.87
C ILE A 123 6.03 5.69 -0.42
N CYS A 124 5.13 4.70 -0.36
CA CYS A 124 4.73 3.93 -1.53
C CYS A 124 4.08 4.82 -2.59
N ALA A 125 3.10 5.64 -2.19
CA ALA A 125 2.41 6.56 -3.11
C ALA A 125 3.37 7.58 -3.72
N THR A 126 4.20 8.22 -2.89
CA THR A 126 5.21 9.19 -3.35
C THR A 126 6.23 8.54 -4.28
N GLY A 127 6.66 7.31 -3.99
CA GLY A 127 7.57 6.55 -4.83
C GLY A 127 6.98 6.23 -6.20
N ILE A 128 5.73 5.77 -6.25
CA ILE A 128 5.00 5.54 -7.51
C ILE A 128 4.91 6.84 -8.32
N THR A 129 4.49 7.94 -7.69
CA THR A 129 4.43 9.26 -8.36
C THR A 129 5.82 9.64 -8.89
N ASN A 130 6.87 9.42 -8.11
CA ASN A 130 8.23 9.75 -8.52
C ASN A 130 8.73 8.89 -9.69
N VAL A 131 8.28 7.63 -9.82
CA VAL A 131 8.55 6.78 -10.99
C VAL A 131 7.86 7.36 -12.25
N TYR A 132 6.61 7.81 -12.16
CA TYR A 132 5.93 8.46 -13.28
C TYR A 132 6.62 9.75 -13.70
N ILE A 133 7.01 10.60 -12.75
CA ILE A 133 7.78 11.82 -13.05
C ILE A 133 9.12 11.43 -13.69
N GLY A 134 9.78 10.38 -13.20
CA GLY A 134 11.03 9.87 -13.78
C GLY A 134 10.89 9.39 -15.22
N LEU A 135 9.79 8.70 -15.56
CA LEU A 135 9.48 8.32 -16.94
C LEU A 135 9.28 9.55 -17.83
N HIS A 136 8.58 10.58 -17.34
CA HIS A 136 8.43 11.85 -18.06
C HIS A 136 9.78 12.54 -18.29
N THR A 137 10.60 12.68 -17.25
CA THR A 137 11.94 13.27 -17.36
C THR A 137 12.85 12.46 -18.30
N TYR A 138 12.72 11.13 -18.32
CA TYR A 138 13.45 10.28 -19.27
C TYR A 138 13.01 10.56 -20.72
N HIS A 139 11.71 10.74 -20.96
CA HIS A 139 11.20 11.12 -22.28
C HIS A 139 11.75 12.48 -22.73
N GLU A 140 11.68 13.50 -21.87
CA GLU A 140 12.21 14.84 -22.18
C GLU A 140 13.71 14.81 -22.51
N ARG A 141 14.51 14.02 -21.77
CA ARG A 141 15.97 13.94 -21.96
C ARG A 141 16.41 13.10 -23.14
N THR A 142 15.63 12.07 -23.52
CA THR A 142 16.06 11.09 -24.54
C THR A 142 15.24 11.12 -25.82
N THR A 143 14.13 11.88 -25.82
CA THR A 143 13.06 11.91 -26.85
C THR A 143 12.43 10.55 -27.17
N LYS A 144 12.79 9.49 -26.43
CA LYS A 144 12.26 8.13 -26.63
C LYS A 144 10.87 8.02 -26.04
N SER A 145 9.98 7.33 -26.75
CA SER A 145 8.61 7.08 -26.26
C SER A 145 8.62 6.26 -24.98
N VAL A 146 7.90 6.75 -23.97
CA VAL A 146 7.66 6.06 -22.69
C VAL A 146 6.22 5.57 -22.53
N LYS A 147 5.39 5.72 -23.59
CA LYS A 147 3.95 5.40 -23.54
C LYS A 147 3.69 3.94 -23.16
N LEU A 148 4.42 3.01 -23.78
CA LEU A 148 4.31 1.57 -23.48
C LEU A 148 4.62 1.28 -22.01
N TRP A 149 5.77 1.78 -21.52
CA TRP A 149 6.21 1.60 -20.14
C TRP A 149 5.24 2.23 -19.14
N THR A 150 4.73 3.41 -19.44
CA THR A 150 3.71 4.08 -18.62
C THR A 150 2.42 3.27 -18.59
N GLY A 151 1.98 2.73 -19.73
CA GLY A 151 0.80 1.87 -19.81
C GLY A 151 0.93 0.59 -19.00
N LEU A 152 2.09 -0.08 -19.11
CA LEU A 152 2.39 -1.30 -18.33
C LEU A 152 2.41 -1.02 -16.83
N LEU A 153 3.06 0.06 -16.38
CA LEU A 153 3.08 0.46 -14.97
C LEU A 153 1.67 0.74 -14.46
N THR A 154 0.86 1.49 -15.21
CA THR A 154 -0.52 1.81 -14.83
C THR A 154 -1.40 0.57 -14.76
N PHE A 155 -1.25 -0.36 -15.71
CA PHE A 155 -1.97 -1.62 -15.71
C PHE A 155 -1.59 -2.48 -14.50
N GLU A 156 -0.30 -2.64 -14.22
CA GLU A 156 0.22 -3.34 -13.03
C GLU A 156 -0.34 -2.75 -11.73
N LEU A 157 -0.24 -1.43 -11.56
CA LEU A 157 -0.75 -0.75 -10.36
C LEU A 157 -2.27 -0.87 -10.23
N SER A 158 -3.00 -0.88 -11.34
CA SER A 158 -4.46 -1.11 -11.35
C SER A 158 -4.80 -2.51 -10.88
N LEU A 159 -4.04 -3.53 -11.31
CA LEU A 159 -4.19 -4.89 -10.82
C LEU A 159 -3.88 -4.99 -9.32
N LEU A 160 -2.77 -4.40 -8.86
CA LEU A 160 -2.40 -4.38 -7.45
C LEU A 160 -3.45 -3.69 -6.58
N LEU A 161 -3.98 -2.55 -7.04
CA LEU A 161 -5.08 -1.85 -6.37
C LEU A 161 -6.36 -2.69 -6.34
N PHE A 162 -6.70 -3.35 -7.45
CA PHE A 162 -7.84 -4.27 -7.51
C PHE A 162 -7.70 -5.40 -6.47
N PHE A 163 -6.53 -6.06 -6.40
CA PHE A 163 -6.28 -7.08 -5.38
C PHE A 163 -6.34 -6.54 -3.96
N TYR A 164 -5.80 -5.34 -3.72
CA TYR A 164 -5.87 -4.68 -2.43
C TYR A 164 -7.33 -4.46 -1.98
N LEU A 165 -8.20 -3.98 -2.88
CA LEU A 165 -9.63 -3.78 -2.62
C LEU A 165 -10.37 -5.12 -2.46
N LEU A 166 -10.02 -6.12 -3.28
CA LEU A 166 -10.62 -7.44 -3.24
C LEU A 166 -10.43 -8.11 -1.87
N ILE A 167 -9.26 -7.95 -1.22
CA ILE A 167 -9.00 -8.49 0.12
C ILE A 167 -10.02 -7.99 1.16
N ASP A 168 -10.44 -6.74 1.07
CA ASP A 168 -11.41 -6.20 2.02
C ASP A 168 -12.82 -6.75 1.78
N ARG A 169 -13.21 -6.80 0.50
CA ARG A 169 -14.55 -7.24 0.06
C ARG A 169 -14.72 -8.76 0.05
N TRP A 170 -13.64 -9.54 -0.03
CA TRP A 170 -13.70 -11.00 -0.12
C TRP A 170 -14.56 -11.62 0.98
N SER A 171 -14.30 -11.23 2.23
CA SER A 171 -15.05 -11.72 3.38
C SER A 171 -16.52 -11.35 3.37
N TYR A 172 -16.88 -10.21 2.75
CA TYR A 172 -18.26 -9.77 2.58
C TYR A 172 -18.96 -10.56 1.47
N MET A 173 -18.32 -10.72 0.30
CA MET A 173 -18.86 -11.48 -0.83
C MET A 173 -19.15 -12.94 -0.46
N MET A 174 -18.23 -13.60 0.26
CA MET A 174 -18.44 -14.97 0.72
C MET A 174 -19.59 -15.09 1.72
N LYS A 175 -19.84 -14.05 2.53
CA LYS A 175 -20.98 -14.04 3.46
C LYS A 175 -22.32 -13.88 2.74
N GLN A 176 -22.37 -13.11 1.65
CA GLN A 176 -23.58 -12.95 0.84
C GLN A 176 -23.99 -14.26 0.17
N GLY A 177 -23.03 -15.03 -0.37
CA GLY A 177 -23.30 -16.33 -0.98
C GLY A 177 -23.73 -17.42 0.01
N ASN A 178 -23.35 -17.28 1.29
CA ASN A 178 -23.62 -18.26 2.34
C ASN A 178 -24.70 -17.79 3.34
N ALA A 179 -25.44 -16.72 3.04
CA ALA A 179 -26.48 -16.22 3.92
C ALA A 179 -27.63 -17.26 4.03
N PRO A 180 -28.02 -17.70 5.24
CA PRO A 180 -29.13 -18.63 5.41
C PRO A 180 -30.44 -18.03 4.86
N ILE A 181 -31.24 -18.84 4.16
CA ILE A 181 -32.55 -18.44 3.59
C ILE A 181 -33.48 -17.82 4.66
N GLU A 182 -33.31 -18.18 5.94
CA GLU A 182 -34.03 -17.61 7.08
C GLU A 182 -33.89 -16.07 7.19
N GLN A 183 -32.73 -15.50 6.82
CA GLN A 183 -32.50 -14.04 6.86
C GLN A 183 -33.16 -13.29 5.69
N LEU A 184 -33.67 -13.99 4.68
CA LEU A 184 -34.37 -13.41 3.53
C LEU A 184 -35.89 -13.32 3.75
N ARG A 185 -36.43 -13.93 4.82
CA ARG A 185 -37.83 -13.71 5.20
C ARG A 185 -37.94 -12.33 5.85
N PRO A 186 -38.87 -11.47 5.41
CA PRO A 186 -39.20 -10.26 6.16
C PRO A 186 -39.58 -10.72 7.57
N THR A 187 -38.82 -10.30 8.57
CA THR A 187 -39.26 -10.45 9.96
C THR A 187 -40.49 -9.58 10.09
N ASP A 188 -41.66 -10.21 10.19
CA ASP A 188 -42.89 -9.54 10.61
C ASP A 188 -42.66 -9.05 12.05
N ASN A 189 -42.07 -7.86 12.15
CA ASN A 189 -41.80 -7.18 13.40
C ASN A 189 -43.10 -6.56 13.89
N ARG A 190 -44.04 -7.41 14.31
CA ARG A 190 -45.07 -7.00 15.28
C ARG A 190 -44.32 -6.68 16.58
N LYS A 191 -43.87 -5.42 16.71
CA LYS A 191 -43.22 -4.89 17.90
C LYS A 191 -44.16 -5.09 19.10
N THR A 192 -43.90 -6.12 19.89
CA THR A 192 -44.51 -6.26 21.21
C THR A 192 -43.85 -5.21 22.08
N TYR A 193 -44.51 -4.06 22.26
CA TYR A 193 -44.02 -3.01 23.15
C TYR A 193 -43.98 -3.55 24.59
N PRO A 194 -42.96 -3.19 25.38
CA PRO A 194 -42.90 -3.56 26.79
C PRO A 194 -44.13 -3.02 27.51
N THR A 195 -44.67 -3.80 28.44
CA THR A 195 -45.94 -3.57 29.14
C THR A 195 -46.02 -2.21 29.85
N THR A 196 -44.86 -1.63 30.16
CA THR A 196 -44.69 -0.28 30.72
C THR A 196 -45.13 0.82 29.75
N LEU A 197 -44.83 0.69 28.44
CA LEU A 197 -45.20 1.67 27.43
C LEU A 197 -46.73 1.71 27.18
N ARG A 198 -47.42 0.57 27.35
CA ARG A 198 -48.88 0.50 27.27
C ARG A 198 -49.55 1.28 28.41
N LYS A 199 -48.96 1.28 29.61
CA LYS A 199 -49.47 2.03 30.76
C LYS A 199 -49.30 3.53 30.58
N GLU A 200 -48.13 3.95 30.10
CA GLU A 200 -47.83 5.36 29.79
C GLU A 200 -48.77 5.91 28.71
N LEU A 201 -48.98 5.18 27.61
CA LEU A 201 -49.86 5.59 26.52
C LEU A 201 -51.36 5.61 26.90
N GLY A 202 -51.77 4.85 27.92
CA GLY A 202 -53.14 4.87 28.44
C GLY A 202 -53.43 6.07 29.35
N MET A 203 -52.41 6.64 30.00
CA MET A 203 -52.56 7.80 30.90
C MET A 203 -52.47 9.15 30.17
N VAL A 204 -51.97 9.16 28.92
CA VAL A 204 -51.86 10.37 28.10
C VAL A 204 -53.15 10.68 27.34
N GLN A 205 -54.14 9.78 27.41
CA GLN A 205 -55.38 9.86 26.63
C GLN A 205 -56.65 10.07 27.49
N GLU A 206 -56.49 10.42 28.77
CA GLU A 206 -57.56 10.97 29.62
C GLU A 206 -57.39 12.47 29.85
#